data_AF-Q6CS49-F1
#
_entry.id   AF-Q6CS49-F1
#
_cell.length_a   1.000
_cell.length_b   1.000
_cell.length_c   1.000
_cell.angle_alpha   90.00
_cell.angle_beta   90.00
_cell.angle_gamma   90.00
#
_symmetry.space_group_name_H-M   'P 1'
#
loop_
_entity.id
_entity.type
_entity.pdbx_description
1 polymer ?
#
loop_
_entity_poly.entity_id
_entity_poly.type
_entity_poly.pdbx_seq_one_letter_code
_entity_poly.pdbx_strand_id
1 'polypeptide(L)'
;MHIDSFSHKSSVPQFEQHFGVKYGTKEAVSISRNKPWLKGRSPKPCSLKLKSGMEFLTVNTSHPLNDEDVKKFEKFVGTVLSSGVRAFYMKGNGGKLPDERCMYVSSDGREFDIKNFLPISYPRFDGDMTVEQAYEILVENKYLVPRDYIPIVIDGGGFPFCLRKGSEDVFFANIESGELIFIEKDLETFVTGVITEDEAWA
;
A
#
# COMPACT_ATOMS: atom_id res chain seq x y z
N MET A 1 -10.73 -19.73 -39.28
CA MET A 1 -9.78 -20.55 -38.50
C MET A 1 -10.01 -20.21 -37.04
N HIS A 2 -10.62 -21.15 -36.30
CA HIS A 2 -10.82 -21.02 -34.86
C HIS A 2 -9.46 -21.20 -34.17
N ILE A 3 -9.08 -20.25 -33.33
CA ILE A 3 -7.98 -20.42 -32.39
C ILE A 3 -8.59 -21.14 -31.19
N ASP A 4 -8.19 -22.39 -30.98
CA ASP A 4 -8.65 -23.18 -29.85
C ASP A 4 -8.21 -22.52 -28.54
N SER A 5 -9.17 -21.93 -27.83
CA SER A 5 -9.03 -21.52 -26.45
C SER A 5 -8.95 -22.78 -25.58
N PHE A 6 -7.77 -23.02 -25.00
CA PHE A 6 -7.56 -24.16 -24.11
C PHE A 6 -8.43 -24.04 -22.84
N SER A 7 -9.06 -25.15 -22.47
CA SER A 7 -9.88 -25.34 -21.27
C SER A 7 -9.07 -25.15 -19.98
N HIS A 8 -9.70 -24.52 -18.97
CA HIS A 8 -9.19 -24.24 -17.61
C HIS A 8 -8.93 -25.50 -16.76
N LYS A 9 -8.05 -26.40 -17.21
CA LYS A 9 -7.43 -27.42 -16.35
C LYS A 9 -6.02 -26.96 -15.98
N SER A 10 -5.54 -27.41 -14.82
CA SER A 10 -4.27 -26.98 -14.22
C SER A 10 -3.12 -26.96 -15.23
N SER A 11 -2.25 -25.94 -15.11
CA SER A 11 -1.17 -25.64 -16.06
C SER A 11 -0.09 -26.72 -16.14
N VAL A 12 0.02 -27.58 -15.12
CA VAL A 12 1.06 -28.61 -15.01
C VAL A 12 0.84 -29.78 -15.98
N PRO A 13 -0.30 -30.51 -15.97
CA PRO A 13 -0.54 -31.60 -16.92
C PRO A 13 -0.47 -31.16 -18.39
N GLN A 14 -0.92 -29.94 -18.70
CA GLN A 14 -0.84 -29.39 -20.06
C GLN A 14 0.60 -29.17 -20.51
N PHE A 15 1.45 -28.63 -19.62
CA PHE A 15 2.88 -28.45 -19.90
C PHE A 15 3.57 -29.79 -20.14
N GLU A 16 3.32 -30.77 -19.27
CA GLU A 16 3.93 -32.10 -19.38
C GLU A 16 3.51 -32.80 -20.68
N GLN A 17 2.23 -32.72 -21.05
CA GLN A 17 1.72 -33.30 -22.29
C GLN A 17 2.28 -32.60 -23.54
N HIS A 18 2.42 -31.27 -23.52
CA HIS A 18 2.85 -30.50 -24.68
C HIS A 18 4.36 -30.61 -24.95
N PHE A 19 5.17 -30.71 -23.89
CA PHE A 19 6.63 -30.76 -24.02
C PHE A 19 7.23 -32.14 -23.76
N GLY A 20 6.42 -33.12 -23.36
CA GLY A 20 6.87 -34.49 -23.10
C GLY A 20 7.86 -34.61 -21.94
N VAL A 21 7.90 -33.62 -21.04
CA VAL A 21 8.81 -33.56 -19.90
C VAL A 21 8.04 -33.41 -18.61
N LYS A 22 8.48 -34.09 -17.55
CA LYS A 22 7.86 -33.96 -16.23
C LYS A 22 8.15 -32.59 -15.63
N TYR A 23 7.12 -31.93 -15.09
CA TYR A 23 7.23 -30.62 -14.44
C TYR A 23 8.11 -30.72 -13.19
N GLY A 24 8.91 -29.68 -12.92
CA GLY A 24 9.88 -29.66 -11.80
C GLY A 24 11.25 -30.29 -12.10
N THR A 25 11.48 -30.82 -13.31
CA THR A 25 12.80 -31.32 -13.75
C THR A 25 13.70 -30.21 -14.27
N LYS A 26 15.02 -30.44 -14.30
CA LYS A 26 15.98 -29.48 -14.87
C LYS A 26 15.73 -29.24 -16.36
N GLU A 27 15.29 -30.25 -17.12
CA GLU A 27 14.87 -30.05 -18.52
C GLU A 27 13.63 -29.15 -18.62
N ALA A 28 12.61 -29.34 -17.77
CA ALA A 28 11.42 -28.49 -17.77
C ALA A 28 11.75 -27.02 -17.48
N VAL A 29 12.69 -26.75 -16.56
CA VAL A 29 13.20 -25.39 -16.26
C VAL A 29 13.92 -24.79 -17.47
N SER A 30 14.75 -25.58 -18.16
CA SER A 30 15.46 -25.13 -19.37
C SER A 30 14.50 -24.79 -20.51
N ILE A 31 13.48 -25.62 -20.72
CA ILE A 31 12.44 -25.42 -21.74
C ILE A 31 11.61 -24.16 -21.44
N SER A 32 11.23 -23.95 -20.18
CA SER A 32 10.48 -22.77 -19.74
C SER A 32 11.26 -21.47 -20.01
N ARG A 33 12.56 -21.45 -19.72
CA ARG A 33 13.42 -20.25 -19.88
C ARG A 33 13.68 -19.87 -21.35
N ASN A 34 13.64 -20.85 -22.26
CA ASN A 34 13.99 -20.66 -23.67
C ASN A 34 12.79 -20.38 -24.60
N LYS A 35 11.55 -20.30 -24.07
CA LYS A 35 10.34 -20.05 -24.89
C LYS A 35 9.78 -18.64 -24.67
N PRO A 36 9.58 -17.84 -25.74
CA PRO A 36 9.25 -16.41 -25.62
C PRO A 36 7.81 -16.13 -25.13
N TRP A 37 6.86 -17.03 -25.34
CA TRP A 37 5.46 -16.87 -24.88
C TRP A 37 5.19 -17.44 -23.47
N LEU A 38 6.18 -18.09 -22.87
CA LEU A 38 6.18 -18.48 -21.44
C LEU A 38 6.79 -17.40 -20.55
N LYS A 39 7.29 -16.31 -21.14
CA LYS A 39 7.45 -15.06 -20.40
C LYS A 39 6.05 -14.61 -20.03
N GLY A 40 5.59 -14.99 -18.83
CA GLY A 40 4.60 -14.20 -18.11
C GLY A 40 5.03 -12.72 -18.14
N ARG A 41 4.09 -11.80 -17.88
CA ARG A 41 4.39 -10.35 -17.84
C ARG A 41 5.79 -10.16 -17.27
N SER A 42 6.66 -9.47 -18.01
CA SER A 42 7.98 -9.11 -17.51
C SER A 42 7.80 -8.69 -16.06
N PRO A 43 8.54 -9.26 -15.09
CA PRO A 43 8.50 -8.75 -13.73
C PRO A 43 8.66 -7.24 -13.86
N LYS A 44 7.68 -6.48 -13.33
CA LYS A 44 7.92 -5.05 -13.12
C LYS A 44 9.26 -5.01 -12.37
N PRO A 45 10.20 -4.13 -12.73
CA PRO A 45 11.46 -4.08 -12.01
C PRO A 45 11.14 -3.88 -10.53
N CYS A 46 11.30 -4.95 -9.76
CA CYS A 46 11.25 -4.92 -8.32
C CYS A 46 12.56 -4.25 -7.93
N SER A 47 12.51 -2.94 -7.76
CA SER A 47 13.61 -2.16 -7.23
C SER A 47 13.16 -1.51 -5.94
N LEU A 48 13.04 -2.31 -4.89
CA LEU A 48 13.31 -1.83 -3.54
C LEU A 48 14.52 -2.62 -3.01
N LYS A 49 15.70 -2.22 -3.48
CA LYS A 49 16.92 -2.47 -2.71
C LYS A 49 16.98 -1.39 -1.65
N LEU A 50 16.57 -1.71 -0.42
CA LEU A 50 16.79 -0.87 0.76
C LEU A 50 18.29 -0.56 0.89
N LYS A 51 18.66 0.71 0.65
CA LYS A 51 19.91 1.33 1.11
C LYS A 51 19.62 2.78 1.49
N SER A 52 19.67 3.05 2.80
CA SER A 52 19.76 4.34 3.50
C SER A 52 19.25 5.60 2.77
N GLY A 53 18.19 6.18 3.32
CA GLY A 53 17.56 7.41 2.86
C GLY A 53 16.25 7.10 2.14
N MET A 54 15.15 7.74 2.54
CA MET A 54 13.81 7.56 1.95
C MET A 54 13.84 7.76 0.42
N GLU A 55 14.23 6.78 -0.39
CA GLU A 55 13.81 6.72 -1.79
C GLU A 55 12.30 6.43 -1.80
N PHE A 56 11.56 7.18 -2.61
CA PHE A 56 10.09 7.26 -2.57
C PHE A 56 9.42 5.89 -2.59
N LEU A 57 8.64 5.60 -1.54
CA LEU A 57 7.88 4.35 -1.44
C LEU A 57 6.57 4.38 -2.24
N THR A 58 6.01 5.56 -2.52
CA THR A 58 4.72 5.69 -3.20
C THR A 58 4.84 6.20 -4.64
N VAL A 59 3.97 5.65 -5.49
CA VAL A 59 3.74 6.05 -6.89
C VAL A 59 2.35 6.66 -7.04
N ASN A 60 2.12 7.35 -8.16
CA ASN A 60 0.84 8.04 -8.44
C ASN A 60 0.45 8.97 -7.27
N THR A 61 1.39 9.83 -6.87
CA THR A 61 1.21 10.81 -5.80
C THR A 61 0.41 12.00 -6.31
N SER A 62 -0.25 12.72 -5.40
CA SER A 62 -0.88 13.99 -5.74
C SER A 62 0.14 15.13 -5.82
N HIS A 63 -0.33 16.34 -6.10
CA HIS A 63 0.46 17.57 -6.05
C HIS A 63 1.19 17.68 -4.71
N PRO A 64 2.54 17.72 -4.70
CA PRO A 64 3.32 17.85 -3.47
C PRO A 64 2.92 19.11 -2.70
N LEU A 65 2.88 19.03 -1.38
CA LEU A 65 2.51 20.17 -0.55
C LEU A 65 3.65 21.18 -0.46
N ASN A 66 3.29 22.47 -0.40
CA ASN A 66 4.17 23.53 0.07
C ASN A 66 3.87 23.88 1.56
N ASP A 67 4.67 24.78 2.15
CA ASP A 67 4.50 25.17 3.55
C ASP A 67 3.15 25.83 3.89
N GLU A 68 2.54 26.55 2.93
CA GLU A 68 1.23 27.17 3.13
C GLU A 68 0.12 26.11 3.18
N ASP A 69 0.20 25.11 2.29
CA ASP A 69 -0.73 23.98 2.28
C ASP A 69 -0.65 23.21 3.59
N VAL A 70 0.57 22.93 4.06
CA VAL A 70 0.79 22.25 5.35
C VAL A 70 0.22 23.06 6.50
N LYS A 71 0.48 24.38 6.57
CA LYS A 71 -0.09 25.24 7.63
C LYS A 71 -1.61 25.27 7.61
N LYS A 72 -2.20 25.28 6.42
CA LYS A 72 -3.66 25.22 6.25
C LYS A 72 -4.21 23.90 6.77
N PHE A 73 -3.55 22.80 6.44
CA PHE A 73 -3.93 21.47 6.91
C PHE A 73 -3.75 21.33 8.43
N GLU A 74 -2.63 21.74 9.00
CA GLU A 74 -2.36 21.74 10.45
C GLU A 74 -3.42 22.53 11.22
N LYS A 75 -3.85 23.68 10.68
CA LYS A 75 -4.96 24.46 11.24
C LYS A 75 -6.29 23.71 11.17
N PHE A 76 -6.55 22.97 10.09
CA PHE A 76 -7.75 22.16 9.93
C PHE A 76 -7.80 21.01 10.94
N VAL A 77 -6.71 20.23 11.09
CA VAL A 77 -6.68 19.11 12.05
C VAL A 77 -6.42 19.54 13.50
N GLY A 78 -6.04 20.80 13.73
CA GLY A 78 -5.78 21.35 15.06
C GLY A 78 -4.51 20.81 15.72
N THR A 79 -3.53 20.38 14.93
CA THR A 79 -2.21 19.94 15.42
C THR A 79 -1.13 20.32 14.41
N VAL A 80 0.09 20.53 14.91
CA VAL A 80 1.28 20.63 14.05
C VAL A 80 1.66 19.23 13.60
N LEU A 81 1.99 19.08 12.32
CA LEU A 81 2.53 17.83 11.79
C LEU A 81 3.99 17.72 12.18
N SER A 82 4.43 16.52 12.48
CA SER A 82 5.83 16.27 12.79
C SER A 82 6.72 16.44 11.55
N SER A 83 8.03 16.57 11.75
CA SER A 83 8.96 16.71 10.63
C SER A 83 8.94 15.51 9.68
N GLY A 84 8.77 14.28 10.19
CA GLY A 84 8.69 13.07 9.36
C GLY A 84 7.46 13.07 8.47
N VAL A 85 6.29 13.40 9.04
CA VAL A 85 5.03 13.46 8.29
C VAL A 85 5.04 14.61 7.28
N ARG A 86 5.55 15.80 7.65
CA ARG A 86 5.72 16.93 6.72
C ARG A 86 6.62 16.53 5.56
N ALA A 87 7.78 15.93 5.84
CA ALA A 87 8.71 15.49 4.82
C ALA A 87 8.08 14.49 3.85
N PHE A 88 7.31 13.51 4.35
CA PHE A 88 6.59 12.54 3.52
C PHE A 88 5.67 13.25 2.51
N TYR A 89 4.75 14.09 2.99
CA TYR A 89 3.74 14.74 2.14
C TYR A 89 4.29 15.84 1.22
N MET A 90 5.35 16.55 1.63
CA MET A 90 6.03 17.54 0.79
C MET A 90 6.90 16.90 -0.28
N LYS A 91 7.40 15.69 -0.06
CA LYS A 91 8.05 14.89 -1.10
C LYS A 91 6.98 14.35 -2.05
N GLY A 92 6.04 13.58 -1.52
CA GLY A 92 4.97 12.92 -2.26
C GLY A 92 3.67 12.97 -1.49
N ASN A 93 2.67 13.64 -2.05
CA ASN A 93 1.41 13.85 -1.37
C ASN A 93 0.50 12.61 -1.49
N GLY A 94 0.61 11.70 -0.52
CA GLY A 94 -0.10 10.42 -0.50
C GLY A 94 0.42 9.47 -1.59
N GLY A 95 -0.48 8.70 -2.20
CA GLY A 95 -0.14 7.81 -3.31
C GLY A 95 -0.49 6.35 -3.05
N LYS A 96 -0.01 5.48 -3.93
CA LYS A 96 -0.14 4.02 -3.80
C LYS A 96 1.25 3.43 -3.68
N LEU A 97 1.33 2.23 -3.14
CA LEU A 97 2.54 1.43 -3.26
C LEU A 97 2.67 0.90 -4.71
N PRO A 98 3.90 0.67 -5.20
CA PRO A 98 4.14 0.28 -6.60
C PRO A 98 3.59 -1.11 -6.97
N ASP A 99 3.50 -2.00 -5.98
CA ASP A 99 2.96 -3.34 -6.14
C ASP A 99 1.44 -3.37 -5.92
N GLU A 100 0.78 -4.34 -6.55
CA GLU A 100 -0.69 -4.41 -6.57
C GLU A 100 -1.29 -4.80 -5.22
N ARG A 101 -0.52 -5.48 -4.37
CA ARG A 101 -0.89 -5.85 -3.00
C ARG A 101 0.31 -5.75 -2.08
N CYS A 102 0.17 -4.92 -1.05
CA CYS A 102 1.19 -4.66 -0.05
C CYS A 102 0.58 -4.86 1.34
N MET A 103 1.39 -5.34 2.27
CA MET A 103 0.93 -5.73 3.59
C MET A 103 1.83 -5.15 4.67
N TYR A 104 1.23 -4.86 5.81
CA TYR A 104 1.94 -4.65 7.06
C TYR A 104 1.74 -5.88 7.95
N VAL A 105 2.82 -6.45 8.46
CA VAL A 105 2.77 -7.55 9.44
C VAL A 105 3.31 -7.02 10.76
N SER A 106 2.43 -6.90 11.75
CA SER A 106 2.84 -6.45 13.09
C SER A 106 3.70 -7.50 13.80
N SER A 107 4.40 -7.05 14.83
CA SER A 107 5.27 -7.92 15.65
C SER A 107 4.56 -9.11 16.31
N ASP A 108 3.24 -9.02 16.51
CA ASP A 108 2.40 -10.10 17.04
C ASP A 108 1.74 -10.96 15.94
N GLY A 109 2.12 -10.76 14.68
CA GLY A 109 1.70 -11.57 13.54
C GLY A 109 0.35 -11.19 12.95
N ARG A 110 -0.22 -10.02 13.29
CA ARG A 110 -1.42 -9.52 12.60
C ARG A 110 -1.05 -8.94 11.25
N GLU A 111 -1.86 -9.26 10.26
CA GLU A 111 -1.68 -8.85 8.89
C GLU A 111 -2.68 -7.76 8.53
N PHE A 112 -2.19 -6.70 7.88
CA PHE A 112 -3.03 -5.60 7.43
C PHE A 112 -2.72 -5.25 5.97
N ASP A 113 -3.75 -5.12 5.15
CA ASP A 113 -3.61 -4.73 3.74
C ASP A 113 -3.38 -3.21 3.63
N ILE A 114 -2.42 -2.79 2.81
CA ILE A 114 -2.09 -1.38 2.60
C ILE A 114 -2.44 -1.01 1.17
N LYS A 115 -3.49 -0.19 1.00
CA LYS A 115 -4.00 0.15 -0.34
C LYS A 115 -3.60 1.53 -0.79
N ASN A 116 -3.99 2.57 -0.04
CA ASN A 116 -3.79 3.96 -0.47
C ASN A 116 -3.39 4.85 0.70
N PHE A 117 -2.28 5.56 0.53
CA PHE A 117 -2.01 6.76 1.32
C PHE A 117 -2.87 7.89 0.77
N LEU A 118 -3.71 8.47 1.63
CA LEU A 118 -4.63 9.54 1.27
C LEU A 118 -3.84 10.83 1.02
N PRO A 119 -4.08 11.55 -0.08
CA PRO A 119 -3.49 12.86 -0.28
C PRO A 119 -4.14 13.90 0.66
N ILE A 120 -3.40 14.94 0.96
CA ILE A 120 -3.86 16.15 1.67
C ILE A 120 -4.20 17.22 0.64
N SER A 121 -5.35 17.88 0.81
CA SER A 121 -5.84 19.05 0.06
C SER A 121 -6.10 18.89 -1.44
N TYR A 122 -5.36 18.02 -2.12
CA TYR A 122 -5.39 17.84 -3.57
C TYR A 122 -5.69 16.37 -3.87
N PRO A 123 -6.90 16.00 -4.32
CA PRO A 123 -7.17 14.64 -4.78
C PRO A 123 -6.32 14.33 -6.03
N ARG A 124 -5.94 13.06 -6.23
CA ARG A 124 -5.16 12.64 -7.41
C ARG A 124 -6.00 12.63 -8.69
N PHE A 125 -7.30 12.40 -8.56
CA PHE A 125 -8.30 12.34 -9.62
C PHE A 125 -9.70 12.55 -9.03
N ASP A 126 -10.70 12.77 -9.87
CA ASP A 126 -12.08 12.98 -9.43
C ASP A 126 -12.62 11.76 -8.67
N GLY A 127 -13.07 11.98 -7.43
CA GLY A 127 -13.56 10.93 -6.54
C GLY A 127 -12.47 10.26 -5.68
N ASP A 128 -11.22 10.70 -5.78
CA ASP A 128 -10.17 10.30 -4.83
C ASP A 128 -10.40 10.97 -3.47
N MET A 129 -10.33 10.19 -2.39
CA MET A 129 -10.59 10.68 -1.04
C MET A 129 -9.35 11.37 -0.46
N THR A 130 -9.50 12.60 0.06
CA THR A 130 -8.42 13.27 0.78
C THR A 130 -8.45 12.96 2.27
N VAL A 131 -7.36 13.28 2.97
CA VAL A 131 -7.30 13.20 4.44
C VAL A 131 -8.39 14.06 5.10
N GLU A 132 -8.64 15.27 4.59
CA GLU A 132 -9.69 16.14 5.12
C GLU A 132 -11.07 15.52 4.99
N GLN A 133 -11.38 14.94 3.83
CA GLN A 133 -12.66 14.25 3.61
C GLN A 133 -12.80 13.01 4.50
N ALA A 134 -11.73 12.21 4.62
CA ALA A 134 -11.73 11.06 5.51
C ALA A 134 -11.91 11.47 6.98
N TYR A 135 -11.25 12.55 7.41
CA TYR A 135 -11.40 13.13 8.74
C TYR A 135 -12.84 13.60 8.98
N GLU A 136 -13.42 14.40 8.08
CA GLU A 136 -14.82 14.85 8.21
C GLU A 136 -15.80 13.66 8.31
N ILE A 137 -15.64 12.64 7.46
CA ILE A 137 -16.53 11.49 7.45
C ILE A 137 -16.36 10.62 8.70
N LEU A 138 -15.14 10.18 8.99
CA LEU A 138 -14.86 9.14 9.99
C LEU A 138 -14.79 9.70 11.40
N VAL A 139 -14.30 10.93 11.56
CA VAL A 139 -14.03 11.55 12.86
C VAL A 139 -15.17 12.47 13.26
N GLU A 140 -15.56 13.42 12.40
CA GLU A 140 -16.51 14.47 12.79
C GLU A 140 -17.97 14.08 12.60
N ASN A 141 -18.30 13.38 11.51
CA ASN A 141 -19.69 13.08 11.15
C ASN A 141 -20.18 11.73 11.69
N LYS A 142 -19.35 10.69 11.56
CA LYS A 142 -19.73 9.33 11.96
C LYS A 142 -19.21 8.92 13.34
N TYR A 143 -18.26 9.67 13.91
CA TYR A 143 -17.65 9.38 15.23
C TYR A 143 -17.08 7.95 15.33
N LEU A 144 -16.58 7.39 14.22
CA LEU A 144 -15.98 6.05 14.15
C LEU A 144 -14.50 6.06 14.54
N VAL A 145 -13.85 7.21 14.42
CA VAL A 145 -12.46 7.42 14.82
C VAL A 145 -12.43 8.59 15.81
N PRO A 146 -11.74 8.48 16.96
CA PRO A 146 -11.69 9.59 17.92
C PRO A 146 -10.98 10.82 17.35
N ARG A 147 -11.35 12.01 17.84
CA ARG A 147 -10.83 13.31 17.38
C ARG A 147 -9.33 13.51 17.55
N ASP A 148 -8.67 12.71 18.35
CA ASP A 148 -7.23 12.74 18.54
C ASP A 148 -6.45 12.00 17.44
N TYR A 149 -7.14 11.51 16.40
CA TYR A 149 -6.54 10.72 15.32
C TYR A 149 -6.84 11.31 13.94
N ILE A 150 -5.87 11.19 13.02
CA ILE A 150 -5.95 11.69 11.64
C ILE A 150 -5.85 10.49 10.69
N PRO A 151 -6.91 10.13 9.94
CA PRO A 151 -6.85 9.07 8.93
C PRO A 151 -5.89 9.42 7.79
N ILE A 152 -4.87 8.60 7.55
CA ILE A 152 -3.84 8.85 6.53
C ILE A 152 -3.71 7.73 5.49
N VAL A 153 -4.16 6.53 5.80
CA VAL A 153 -4.15 5.38 4.89
C VAL A 153 -5.51 4.71 4.95
N ILE A 154 -5.96 4.15 3.84
CA ILE A 154 -7.11 3.25 3.79
C ILE A 154 -6.62 1.88 3.32
N ASP A 155 -7.07 0.83 4.00
CA ASP A 155 -6.79 -0.55 3.66
C ASP A 155 -7.64 -1.08 2.48
N GLY A 156 -7.55 -2.39 2.23
CA GLY A 156 -8.39 -3.10 1.27
C GLY A 156 -9.89 -2.95 1.49
N GLY A 157 -10.32 -2.99 2.77
CA GLY A 157 -11.71 -3.02 3.24
C GLY A 157 -12.34 -1.65 3.53
N GLY A 158 -11.58 -0.56 3.46
CA GLY A 158 -12.06 0.79 3.79
C GLY A 158 -11.75 1.26 5.22
N PHE A 159 -11.00 0.48 6.00
CA PHE A 159 -10.59 0.80 7.36
C PHE A 159 -9.36 1.70 7.35
N PRO A 160 -9.32 2.74 8.20
CA PRO A 160 -8.23 3.68 8.19
C PRO A 160 -7.06 3.25 9.08
N PHE A 161 -5.85 3.56 8.64
CA PHE A 161 -4.75 3.82 9.55
C PHE A 161 -4.68 5.29 9.87
N CYS A 162 -4.43 5.63 11.12
CA CYS A 162 -4.47 6.97 11.64
C CYS A 162 -3.18 7.34 12.36
N LEU A 163 -2.76 8.59 12.20
CA LEU A 163 -1.76 9.21 13.08
C LEU A 163 -2.43 9.71 14.34
N ARG A 164 -1.82 9.50 15.52
CA ARG A 164 -2.25 10.16 16.75
C ARG A 164 -1.72 11.60 16.79
N LYS A 165 -2.60 12.58 16.91
CA LYS A 165 -2.28 14.01 17.02
C LYS A 165 -1.28 14.27 18.15
N GLY A 166 -0.34 15.19 17.92
CA GLY A 166 0.73 15.50 18.87
C GLY A 166 1.84 14.44 18.97
N SER A 167 1.75 13.33 18.23
CA SER A 167 2.80 12.31 18.10
C SER A 167 2.94 11.85 16.65
N GLU A 168 3.81 10.88 16.39
CA GLU A 168 3.92 10.20 15.08
C GLU A 168 3.31 8.79 15.08
N ASP A 169 2.83 8.31 16.22
CA ASP A 169 2.29 6.95 16.37
C ASP A 169 1.18 6.67 15.35
N VAL A 170 1.30 5.52 14.69
CA VAL A 170 0.36 4.98 13.71
C VAL A 170 -0.50 3.93 14.38
N PHE A 171 -1.82 4.04 14.18
CA PHE A 171 -2.82 3.09 14.65
C PHE A 171 -3.66 2.59 13.49
N PHE A 172 -4.10 1.34 13.53
CA PHE A 172 -5.19 0.85 12.70
C PHE A 172 -6.50 1.02 13.47
N ALA A 173 -7.51 1.66 12.87
CA ALA A 173 -8.83 1.80 13.48
C ALA A 173 -9.77 0.74 12.92
N ASN A 174 -10.11 -0.26 13.73
CA ASN A 174 -11.18 -1.17 13.43
C ASN A 174 -12.51 -0.47 13.70
N ILE A 175 -13.08 0.17 12.69
CA ILE A 175 -14.33 0.92 12.79
C ILE A 175 -15.58 0.05 13.00
N GLU A 176 -15.47 -1.28 12.86
CA GLU A 176 -16.56 -2.21 13.19
C GLU A 176 -16.59 -2.53 14.68
N SER A 177 -15.43 -2.76 15.29
CA SER A 177 -15.32 -3.03 16.73
C SER A 177 -15.16 -1.76 17.58
N GLY A 178 -14.75 -0.64 16.97
CA GLY A 178 -14.34 0.58 17.65
C GLY A 178 -12.93 0.51 18.26
N GLU A 179 -12.16 -0.54 17.99
CA GLU A 179 -10.82 -0.73 18.55
C GLU A 179 -9.78 0.09 17.79
N LEU A 180 -8.83 0.67 18.53
CA LEU A 180 -7.61 1.27 17.99
C LEU A 180 -6.43 0.37 18.31
N ILE A 181 -5.81 -0.16 17.26
CA ILE A 181 -4.67 -1.07 17.35
C ILE A 181 -3.40 -0.28 17.06
N PHE A 182 -2.47 -0.25 18.01
CA PHE A 182 -1.14 0.34 17.77
C PHE A 182 -0.41 -0.47 16.70
N ILE A 183 0.15 0.24 15.71
CA ILE A 183 0.89 -0.36 14.60
C ILE A 183 2.36 -0.04 14.74
N GLU A 184 2.71 1.26 14.75
CA GLU A 184 4.10 1.71 14.85
C GLU A 184 4.22 3.07 15.52
N LYS A 185 5.43 3.38 15.98
CA LYS A 185 5.74 4.63 16.69
C LYS A 185 5.87 5.86 15.78
N ASP A 186 6.08 5.66 14.48
CA ASP A 186 6.27 6.74 13.52
C ASP A 186 5.91 6.30 12.09
N LEU A 187 5.62 7.29 11.25
CA LEU A 187 5.22 7.06 9.85
C LEU A 187 6.35 6.41 9.04
N GLU A 188 7.61 6.75 9.31
CA GLU A 188 8.75 6.21 8.58
C GLU A 188 8.91 4.71 8.83
N THR A 189 8.85 4.27 10.09
CA THR A 189 8.92 2.86 10.50
C THR A 189 7.73 2.10 9.91
N PHE A 190 6.52 2.66 9.98
CA PHE A 190 5.34 2.05 9.37
C PHE A 190 5.52 1.84 7.86
N VAL A 191 5.88 2.91 7.13
CA VAL A 191 6.05 2.88 5.67
C VAL A 191 7.17 1.92 5.25
N THR A 192 8.30 1.91 5.95
CA THR A 192 9.43 1.01 5.65
C THR A 192 9.19 -0.43 6.06
N GLY A 193 8.26 -0.69 6.98
CA GLY A 193 7.81 -2.02 7.37
C GLY A 193 6.75 -2.62 6.44
N VAL A 194 6.24 -1.87 5.45
CA VAL A 194 5.32 -2.41 4.45
C VAL A 194 6.09 -3.29 3.47
N ILE A 195 5.61 -4.52 3.31
CA ILE A 195 6.18 -5.55 2.44
C ILE A 195 5.21 -5.92 1.33
N THR A 196 5.71 -6.57 0.29
CA THR A 196 4.86 -7.17 -0.75
C THR A 196 4.16 -8.42 -0.22
N GLU A 197 3.08 -8.84 -0.88
CA GLU A 197 2.43 -10.12 -0.55
C GLU A 197 3.41 -11.30 -0.64
N ASP A 198 4.26 -11.35 -1.67
CA ASP A 198 5.25 -12.44 -1.83
C ASP A 198 6.24 -12.48 -0.66
N GLU A 199 6.67 -11.33 -0.14
CA GLU A 199 7.57 -11.25 1.01
C GLU A 199 6.90 -11.67 2.33
N ALA A 200 5.59 -11.46 2.46
CA ALA A 200 4.85 -11.87 3.66
C ALA A 200 4.74 -13.40 3.80
N TRP A 201 4.79 -14.12 2.67
CA TRP A 201 4.60 -15.58 2.61
C TRP A 201 5.86 -16.36 2.18
N ALA A 202 7.03 -15.71 2.14
CA ALA A 202 8.32 -16.29 1.79
C ALA A 202 8.97 -17.05 2.96
#